data_AF-A0A7X5IFW6-F1
#
_entry.id   AF-A0A7X5IFW6-F1
#
_cell.length_a   1.000
_cell.length_b   1.000
_cell.length_c   1.000
_cell.angle_alpha   90.00
_cell.angle_beta   90.00
_cell.angle_gamma   90.00
#
_symmetry.space_group_name_H-M   'P 1'
#
loop_
_entity.id
_entity.type
_entity.pdbx_description
1 polymer ?
#
loop_
_entity_poly.entity_id
_entity_poly.type
_entity_poly.pdbx_seq_one_letter_code
_entity_poly.pdbx_strand_id
1 'polypeptide(L)'
;MQEEAAEAPEPEKAELAIIQEEPPIMKTAEPEESTTEPETAEDTAEQATENPEPAEEAEANREASTMAISYNVTGPRRKELATAVGDFIGTAPVRQKAPTYAFAIGSYIIDRNGTLSGEKNEELTEALSTQGFTAA
;
A
#
# COMPACT_ATOMS: atom_id res chain seq x y z
N MET A 1 -29.01 17.08 60.61
CA MET A 1 -29.88 18.09 59.98
C MET A 1 -29.11 18.58 58.75
N GLN A 2 -29.07 17.86 57.63
CA GLN A 2 -30.04 16.92 57.04
C GLN A 2 -31.39 17.56 56.70
N GLU A 3 -31.53 17.86 55.42
CA GLU A 3 -32.69 17.81 54.51
C GLU A 3 -31.98 17.57 53.14
N GLU A 4 -32.14 16.47 52.39
CA GLU A 4 -33.32 15.68 52.01
C GLU A 4 -34.24 16.51 51.09
N ALA A 5 -34.02 16.53 49.76
CA ALA A 5 -34.17 15.49 48.71
C ALA A 5 -35.48 15.70 47.92
N ALA A 6 -35.71 14.91 46.85
CA ALA A 6 -36.81 15.04 45.87
C ALA A 6 -36.78 16.34 45.02
N GLU A 7 -37.33 16.41 43.79
CA GLU A 7 -37.63 15.40 42.76
C GLU A 7 -37.72 16.13 41.39
N ALA A 8 -37.59 15.41 40.26
CA ALA A 8 -37.82 15.99 38.93
C ALA A 8 -39.33 15.94 38.56
N PRO A 9 -39.83 16.87 37.72
CA PRO A 9 -39.83 16.59 36.28
C PRO A 9 -39.69 17.81 35.34
N GLU A 10 -39.67 17.50 34.04
CA GLU A 10 -39.92 18.36 32.86
C GLU A 10 -41.42 18.82 32.81
N PRO A 11 -41.95 19.58 31.80
CA PRO A 11 -41.38 19.90 30.48
C PRO A 11 -41.70 21.32 29.91
N GLU A 12 -41.41 21.46 28.60
CA GLU A 12 -42.03 22.36 27.60
C GLU A 12 -42.15 23.87 27.83
N LYS A 13 -41.59 24.60 26.86
CA LYS A 13 -42.42 25.52 26.06
C LYS A 13 -42.06 25.43 24.58
N ALA A 14 -42.69 24.49 23.87
CA ALA A 14 -42.53 24.31 22.43
C ALA A 14 -43.55 25.15 21.64
N GLU A 15 -43.06 26.15 20.90
CA GLU A 15 -43.73 26.75 19.74
C GLU A 15 -42.61 26.82 18.66
N LEU A 16 -42.57 26.03 17.58
CA LEU A 16 -43.60 25.67 16.58
C LEU A 16 -44.25 26.94 15.98
N ALA A 17 -44.17 27.28 14.69
CA ALA A 17 -43.50 26.65 13.52
C ALA A 17 -43.21 27.80 12.46
N ILE A 18 -42.84 27.65 11.17
CA ILE A 18 -42.90 26.56 10.18
C ILE A 18 -41.65 26.59 9.24
N ILE A 19 -41.04 25.42 9.09
CA ILE A 19 -40.39 24.75 7.93
C ILE A 19 -40.32 25.44 6.53
N GLN A 20 -39.29 25.02 5.76
CA GLN A 20 -39.09 25.06 4.28
C GLN A 20 -38.26 26.21 3.67
N GLU A 21 -36.95 26.00 3.57
CA GLU A 21 -36.31 25.81 2.25
C GLU A 21 -35.27 24.67 2.35
N GLU A 22 -35.06 23.94 1.27
CA GLU A 22 -34.22 22.73 1.15
C GLU A 22 -32.92 23.04 0.36
N PRO A 23 -31.96 22.10 0.15
CA PRO A 23 -31.77 20.77 0.77
C PRO A 23 -30.38 20.65 1.47
N PRO A 24 -30.10 19.54 2.19
CA PRO A 24 -28.74 19.25 2.62
C PRO A 24 -27.81 18.98 1.42
N ILE A 25 -26.63 19.62 1.40
CA ILE A 25 -25.52 19.20 0.54
C ILE A 25 -25.18 17.73 0.81
N MET A 26 -25.03 16.97 -0.27
CA MET A 26 -25.46 15.56 -0.27
C MET A 26 -24.46 14.59 0.36
N LYS A 27 -25.01 13.60 1.07
CA LYS A 27 -24.29 12.41 1.55
C LYS A 27 -24.15 11.38 0.42
N THR A 28 -22.95 11.29 -0.16
CA THR A 28 -22.43 10.15 -0.93
C THR A 28 -20.93 10.43 -1.13
N ALA A 29 -19.97 9.53 -1.22
CA ALA A 29 -19.80 8.11 -0.94
C ALA A 29 -18.31 7.84 -1.28
N GLU A 30 -17.67 6.92 -0.57
CA GLU A 30 -16.62 6.10 -1.20
C GLU A 30 -17.33 5.00 -2.02
N PRO A 31 -16.73 4.43 -3.09
CA PRO A 31 -15.61 4.92 -3.89
C PRO A 31 -15.85 4.80 -5.42
N GLU A 32 -15.54 5.84 -6.20
CA GLU A 32 -15.40 5.73 -7.66
C GLU A 32 -13.96 6.13 -8.02
N GLU A 33 -13.12 5.22 -8.51
CA GLU A 33 -13.20 4.57 -9.83
C GLU A 33 -13.14 5.60 -10.96
N SER A 34 -11.94 6.16 -11.17
CA SER A 34 -11.63 6.93 -12.37
C SER A 34 -11.39 5.98 -13.55
N THR A 35 -12.46 5.35 -14.04
CA THR A 35 -12.48 4.71 -15.35
C THR A 35 -12.36 5.78 -16.44
N THR A 36 -11.18 5.90 -17.03
CA THR A 36 -10.99 6.56 -18.32
C THR A 36 -10.18 5.64 -19.24
N GLU A 37 -10.90 4.86 -20.03
CA GLU A 37 -10.41 4.47 -21.35
C GLU A 37 -10.02 5.72 -22.13
N PRO A 38 -9.00 5.61 -22.98
CA PRO A 38 -9.33 5.68 -24.39
C PRO A 38 -9.10 4.35 -25.10
N GLU A 39 -10.15 3.81 -25.71
CA GLU A 39 -9.95 3.04 -26.94
C GLU A 39 -9.27 3.94 -27.97
N THR A 40 -8.18 3.47 -28.56
CA THR A 40 -7.79 3.85 -29.92
C THR A 40 -7.14 2.61 -30.53
N ALA A 41 -7.86 1.98 -31.45
CA ALA A 41 -7.45 0.75 -32.10
C ALA A 41 -6.35 0.99 -33.15
N GLU A 42 -5.72 -0.11 -33.57
CA GLU A 42 -4.82 -0.23 -34.72
C GLU A 42 -3.57 0.69 -34.75
N ASP A 43 -2.40 0.11 -34.51
CA ASP A 43 -1.65 -0.39 -35.67
C ASP A 43 -0.79 -1.63 -35.35
N THR A 44 -0.64 -2.42 -36.40
CA THR A 44 0.26 -3.52 -36.69
C THR A 44 1.67 -3.39 -36.11
N ALA A 45 2.08 -4.39 -35.31
CA ALA A 45 3.45 -4.91 -35.36
C ALA A 45 3.51 -6.33 -34.78
N GLU A 46 3.36 -7.34 -35.63
CA GLU A 46 4.06 -8.60 -35.36
C GLU A 46 5.58 -8.32 -35.40
N GLN A 47 6.27 -8.58 -34.30
CA GLN A 47 7.65 -9.03 -34.39
C GLN A 47 8.01 -9.88 -33.18
N ALA A 48 8.43 -11.11 -33.46
CA ALA A 48 8.97 -11.99 -32.45
C ALA A 48 10.30 -11.42 -31.94
N THR A 49 10.38 -11.17 -30.63
CA THR A 49 11.67 -11.20 -29.94
C THR A 49 11.85 -12.58 -29.35
N GLU A 50 12.75 -13.33 -29.97
CA GLU A 50 13.25 -14.63 -29.56
C GLU A 50 13.64 -14.64 -28.07
N ASN A 51 13.48 -15.79 -27.42
CA ASN A 51 13.78 -16.00 -26.00
C ASN A 51 15.28 -16.31 -25.80
N PRO A 52 16.07 -15.41 -25.17
CA PRO A 52 17.23 -15.83 -24.38
C PRO A 52 16.79 -16.12 -22.94
N GLU A 53 16.90 -17.40 -22.60
CA GLU A 53 16.84 -17.91 -21.22
C GLU A 53 18.06 -17.44 -20.39
N PRO A 54 18.09 -17.76 -19.09
CA PRO A 54 17.86 -16.80 -18.01
C PRO A 54 19.07 -15.88 -17.70
N ALA A 55 18.78 -14.68 -17.18
CA ALA A 55 19.80 -13.76 -16.66
C ALA A 55 20.26 -14.14 -15.22
N GLU A 56 20.80 -15.36 -15.03
CA GLU A 56 21.31 -15.85 -13.74
C GLU A 56 22.67 -15.21 -13.31
N GLU A 57 23.25 -14.34 -14.13
CA GLU A 57 24.58 -13.75 -13.92
C GLU A 57 24.58 -12.37 -13.22
N ALA A 58 23.44 -11.94 -12.68
CA ALA A 58 23.32 -10.68 -11.96
C ALA A 58 23.87 -10.75 -10.52
N GLU A 59 25.10 -10.26 -10.35
CA GLU A 59 25.67 -9.76 -9.08
C GLU A 59 26.28 -10.78 -8.09
N ALA A 60 26.81 -11.89 -8.60
CA ALA A 60 27.89 -12.56 -7.88
C ALA A 60 29.09 -11.58 -7.69
N ASN A 61 29.63 -11.53 -6.47
CA ASN A 61 30.80 -10.71 -6.07
C ASN A 61 30.64 -9.17 -6.15
N ARG A 62 29.83 -8.59 -5.23
CA ARG A 62 30.08 -7.26 -4.66
C ARG A 62 29.83 -7.23 -3.13
N GLU A 63 30.85 -7.66 -2.40
CA GLU A 63 31.13 -7.28 -0.99
C GLU A 63 30.08 -7.60 0.10
N ALA A 64 29.84 -8.90 0.32
CA ALA A 64 29.67 -9.60 1.62
C ALA A 64 28.70 -9.08 2.74
N SER A 65 28.05 -7.94 2.57
CA SER A 65 27.21 -7.25 3.58
C SER A 65 25.82 -6.90 3.06
N THR A 66 25.45 -7.46 1.91
CA THR A 66 24.12 -7.36 1.29
C THR A 66 23.35 -8.68 1.45
N MET A 67 22.03 -8.62 1.36
CA MET A 67 21.14 -9.78 1.33
C MET A 67 20.15 -9.69 0.16
N ALA A 68 19.71 -10.85 -0.31
CA ALA A 68 18.61 -11.00 -1.26
C ALA A 68 17.67 -12.10 -0.72
N ILE A 69 16.39 -11.77 -0.52
CA ILE A 69 15.38 -12.66 0.07
C ILE A 69 14.12 -12.67 -0.80
N SER A 70 13.82 -13.83 -1.38
CA SER A 70 12.63 -14.04 -2.22
C SER A 70 11.40 -14.32 -1.35
N TYR A 71 10.49 -13.34 -1.22
CA TYR A 71 9.20 -13.55 -0.56
C TYR A 71 8.09 -14.00 -1.53
N ASN A 72 8.34 -13.94 -2.85
CA ASN A 72 7.38 -14.28 -3.92
C ASN A 72 6.00 -13.58 -3.83
N VAL A 73 5.95 -12.42 -3.15
CA VAL A 73 4.73 -11.61 -3.01
C VAL A 73 4.54 -10.63 -4.17
N THR A 74 3.33 -10.63 -4.74
CA THR A 74 2.94 -9.76 -5.85
C THR A 74 1.71 -8.91 -5.51
N GLY A 75 1.29 -8.01 -6.40
CA GLY A 75 0.07 -7.22 -6.23
C GLY A 75 0.05 -6.37 -4.94
N PRO A 76 -1.10 -6.31 -4.22
CA PRO A 76 -1.23 -5.57 -2.96
C PRO A 76 -0.21 -5.99 -1.90
N ARG A 77 0.01 -7.31 -1.73
CA ARG A 77 0.96 -7.85 -0.74
C ARG A 77 2.40 -7.43 -0.98
N ARG A 78 2.78 -7.10 -2.23
CA ARG A 78 4.09 -6.49 -2.56
C ARG A 78 4.18 -5.00 -2.18
N LYS A 79 3.06 -4.28 -2.21
CA LYS A 79 2.98 -2.90 -1.68
C LYS A 79 3.07 -2.93 -0.15
N GLU A 80 2.40 -3.88 0.51
CA GLU A 80 2.55 -4.13 1.95
C GLU A 80 4.01 -4.48 2.31
N LEU A 81 4.63 -5.37 1.51
CA LEU A 81 6.08 -5.50 1.27
C LEU A 81 6.88 -4.22 1.53
N ALA A 82 6.69 -3.29 0.59
CA ALA A 82 7.42 -2.05 0.49
C ALA A 82 7.09 -1.06 1.62
N THR A 83 5.85 -1.06 2.12
CA THR A 83 5.46 -0.28 3.31
C THR A 83 6.13 -0.84 4.57
N ALA A 84 6.12 -2.16 4.79
CA ALA A 84 6.71 -2.78 5.99
C ALA A 84 8.22 -2.56 6.11
N VAL A 85 8.98 -2.68 5.00
CA VAL A 85 10.40 -2.32 4.95
C VAL A 85 10.58 -0.81 5.18
N GLY A 86 9.71 0.00 4.60
CA GLY A 86 9.76 1.46 4.70
C GLY A 86 9.50 1.98 6.11
N ASP A 87 8.51 1.44 6.80
CA ASP A 87 8.17 1.78 8.18
C ASP A 87 9.28 1.35 9.15
N PHE A 88 9.94 0.21 8.89
CA PHE A 88 11.09 -0.26 9.68
C PHE A 88 12.30 0.69 9.58
N ILE A 89 12.63 1.21 8.38
CA ILE A 89 13.75 2.16 8.18
C ILE A 89 13.34 3.65 8.17
N GLY A 90 12.07 3.97 8.46
CA GLY A 90 11.53 5.33 8.40
C GLY A 90 11.56 6.00 7.01
N THR A 91 11.58 5.23 5.91
CA THR A 91 11.70 5.73 4.53
C THR A 91 10.54 5.27 3.66
N ALA A 92 9.79 6.20 3.07
CA ALA A 92 8.63 5.87 2.24
C ALA A 92 9.00 5.10 0.95
N PRO A 93 8.24 4.06 0.55
CA PRO A 93 8.52 3.27 -0.66
C PRO A 93 8.22 4.02 -1.95
N VAL A 94 9.21 4.11 -2.84
CA VAL A 94 9.08 4.76 -4.15
C VAL A 94 8.97 3.72 -5.26
N ARG A 95 7.83 3.66 -5.96
CA ARG A 95 7.66 2.76 -7.11
C ARG A 95 8.43 3.27 -8.33
N GLN A 96 9.37 2.46 -8.82
CA GLN A 96 10.10 2.70 -10.06
C GLN A 96 9.19 2.48 -11.29
N LYS A 97 9.55 3.13 -12.40
CA LYS A 97 8.87 2.99 -13.71
C LYS A 97 9.29 1.69 -14.42
N ALA A 98 8.81 1.50 -15.64
CA ALA A 98 9.37 0.49 -16.54
C ALA A 98 10.88 0.74 -16.77
N PRO A 99 11.71 -0.30 -16.98
CA PRO A 99 11.33 -1.72 -17.07
C PRO A 99 11.22 -2.44 -15.71
N THR A 100 11.78 -1.89 -14.63
CA THR A 100 11.96 -2.63 -13.36
C THR A 100 10.66 -2.85 -12.59
N TYR A 101 9.78 -1.83 -12.54
CA TYR A 101 8.55 -1.80 -11.72
C TYR A 101 8.73 -2.10 -10.22
N ALA A 102 9.98 -2.05 -9.75
CA ALA A 102 10.40 -2.30 -8.37
C ALA A 102 9.95 -1.19 -7.41
N PHE A 103 10.04 -1.43 -6.11
CA PHE A 103 9.99 -0.38 -5.08
C PHE A 103 11.40 -0.12 -4.54
N ALA A 104 11.85 1.13 -4.56
CA ALA A 104 13.07 1.56 -3.88
C ALA A 104 12.71 2.14 -2.50
N ILE A 105 13.38 1.67 -1.45
CA ILE A 105 13.14 1.98 -0.04
C ILE A 105 14.50 2.22 0.64
N GLY A 106 15.02 3.44 0.56
CA GLY A 106 16.38 3.75 1.05
C GLY A 106 17.45 2.96 0.30
N SER A 107 18.20 2.13 1.02
CA SER A 107 19.20 1.18 0.49
C SER A 107 18.61 -0.15 -0.01
N TYR A 108 17.29 -0.36 0.12
CA TYR A 108 16.60 -1.59 -0.24
C TYR A 108 15.80 -1.45 -1.53
N ILE A 109 15.67 -2.55 -2.28
CA ILE A 109 14.90 -2.66 -3.51
C ILE A 109 14.04 -3.92 -3.42
N ILE A 110 12.73 -3.79 -3.64
CA ILE A 110 11.83 -4.94 -3.85
C ILE A 110 11.52 -5.03 -5.34
N ASP A 111 11.84 -6.16 -5.97
CA ASP A 111 11.62 -6.37 -7.41
C ASP A 111 10.12 -6.50 -7.77
N ARG A 112 9.82 -6.89 -9.02
CA ARG A 112 8.45 -7.16 -9.49
C ARG A 112 7.82 -8.44 -8.91
N ASN A 113 8.61 -9.38 -8.40
CA ASN A 113 8.21 -10.71 -7.95
C ASN A 113 8.05 -10.80 -6.42
N GLY A 114 8.62 -9.85 -5.67
CA GLY A 114 8.66 -9.87 -4.20
C GLY A 114 10.03 -10.22 -3.61
N THR A 115 11.10 -10.14 -4.40
CA THR A 115 12.49 -10.30 -3.95
C THR A 115 12.97 -9.00 -3.30
N LEU A 116 13.30 -9.04 -2.02
CA LEU A 116 13.92 -7.93 -1.28
C LEU A 116 15.44 -8.05 -1.39
N SER A 117 16.10 -7.08 -2.03
CA SER A 117 17.55 -6.96 -2.10
C SER A 117 18.01 -5.68 -1.42
N GLY A 118 19.10 -5.71 -0.66
CA GLY A 118 19.62 -4.53 0.04
C GLY A 118 20.75 -4.87 1.01
N GLU A 119 20.95 -4.01 2.01
CA GLU A 119 21.89 -4.25 3.11
C GLU A 119 21.44 -5.46 3.97
N LYS A 120 22.39 -6.25 4.50
CA LYS A 120 22.06 -7.42 5.33
C LYS A 120 21.54 -6.97 6.70
N ASN A 121 20.23 -7.12 6.92
CA ASN A 121 19.58 -6.80 8.18
C ASN A 121 18.69 -7.95 8.68
N GLU A 122 19.09 -8.57 9.78
CA GLU A 122 18.40 -9.70 10.39
C GLU A 122 17.16 -9.26 11.20
N GLU A 123 17.23 -8.10 11.88
CA GLU A 123 16.09 -7.49 12.60
C GLU A 123 14.95 -7.13 11.64
N LEU A 124 15.27 -6.59 10.45
CA LEU A 124 14.30 -6.35 9.38
C LEU A 124 13.64 -7.66 8.94
N THR A 125 14.43 -8.73 8.78
CA THR A 125 13.93 -10.04 8.36
C THR A 125 12.98 -10.65 9.41
N GLU A 126 13.26 -10.46 10.70
CA GLU A 126 12.39 -10.88 11.82
C GLU A 126 11.12 -10.00 11.94
N ALA A 127 11.25 -8.68 11.74
CA ALA A 127 10.11 -7.77 11.71
C ALA A 127 9.15 -8.07 10.54
N LEU A 128 9.69 -8.51 9.39
CA LEU A 128 8.92 -8.98 8.24
C LEU A 128 8.26 -10.35 8.49
N SER A 129 8.97 -11.31 9.10
CA SER A 129 8.40 -12.62 9.43
C SER A 129 7.25 -12.50 10.43
N THR A 130 7.37 -11.59 11.41
CA THR A 130 6.31 -11.22 12.37
C THR A 130 5.05 -10.67 11.68
N GLN A 131 5.20 -10.00 10.53
CA GLN A 131 4.09 -9.49 9.71
C GLN A 131 3.55 -10.54 8.71
N GLY A 132 4.01 -11.79 8.77
CA GLY A 132 3.62 -12.86 7.85
C GLY A 132 4.26 -12.75 6.47
N PHE A 133 5.48 -12.23 6.37
CA PHE A 133 6.33 -12.35 5.18
C PHE A 133 7.40 -13.39 5.44
N THR A 134 7.20 -14.61 4.93
CA THR A 134 8.20 -15.68 4.97
C THR A 134 8.95 -15.74 3.64
N ALA A 135 10.26 -16.00 3.69
CA ALA A 135 11.00 -16.42 2.50
C ALA A 135 10.37 -17.71 1.92
N ALA A 136 10.42 -17.85 0.60
CA ALA A 136 9.74 -18.91 -0.17
C ALA A 136 10.72 -19.91 -0.80
#